data_AF-A0A7S3J6I8-F1
#
_entry.id   AF-A0A7S3J6I8-F1
#
_cell.length_a   1.000
_cell.length_b   1.000
_cell.length_c   1.000
_cell.angle_alpha   90.00
_cell.angle_beta   90.00
_cell.angle_gamma   90.00
#
_symmetry.space_group_name_H-M   'P 1'
#
loop_
_entity.id
_entity.type
_entity.pdbx_description
1 polymer ?
#
loop_
_entity_poly.entity_id
_entity_poly.type
_entity_poly.pdbx_seq_one_letter_code
_entity_poly.pdbx_strand_id
1 'polypeptide(L)'
;WIQAETQGLIKFVHEEMQAYRLYTVMPALVSFGGQLTNWYVRLNRDRLKGMEGEGDEAEKEAETGLQVLYDVLLDVTMIMAPFTPFITEFFYQHLRKFQISYA
;
A
#
# COMPACT_ATOMS: atom_id res chain seq x y z
N TRP A 1 -6.16 -7.36 7.64
CA TRP A 1 -5.72 -6.24 8.49
C TRP A 1 -5.22 -5.07 7.66
N ILE A 2 -4.11 -5.20 6.91
CA ILE A 2 -3.50 -4.05 6.18
C ILE A 2 -4.47 -3.30 5.24
N GLN A 3 -5.35 -4.01 4.52
CA GLN A 3 -6.37 -3.37 3.69
C GLN A 3 -7.37 -2.55 4.51
N ALA A 4 -7.84 -3.08 5.64
CA ALA A 4 -8.75 -2.36 6.53
C ALA A 4 -8.08 -1.11 7.12
N GLU A 5 -6.80 -1.19 7.52
CA GLU A 5 -6.02 -0.03 7.96
C GLU A 5 -5.86 1.02 6.85
N THR A 6 -5.61 0.57 5.60
CA THR A 6 -5.48 1.46 4.44
C THR A 6 -6.78 2.22 4.17
N GLN A 7 -7.92 1.52 4.21
CA GLN A 7 -9.24 2.15 4.06
C GLN A 7 -9.57 3.10 5.23
N GLY A 8 -9.18 2.74 6.45
CA GLY A 8 -9.27 3.62 7.61
C GLY A 8 -8.45 4.90 7.44
N LEU A 9 -7.22 4.79 6.92
CA LEU A 9 -6.36 5.92 6.61
C LEU A 9 -6.96 6.81 5.51
N ILE A 10 -7.46 6.24 4.42
CA ILE A 10 -8.12 7.01 3.33
C ILE A 10 -9.25 7.87 3.92
N LYS A 11 -10.12 7.26 4.72
CA LYS A 11 -11.22 7.95 5.37
C LYS A 11 -10.73 9.07 6.28
N PHE A 12 -9.74 8.81 7.13
CA PHE A 12 -9.14 9.81 8.00
C PHE A 12 -8.56 10.99 7.22
N VAL A 13 -7.80 10.73 6.15
CA VAL A 13 -7.22 11.80 5.33
C VAL A 13 -8.31 12.63 4.66
N HIS A 14 -9.38 12.02 4.15
CA HIS A 14 -10.50 12.76 3.58
C HIS A 14 -11.17 13.69 4.60
N GLU A 15 -11.43 13.20 5.82
CA GLU A 15 -12.06 13.99 6.89
C GLU A 15 -11.17 15.17 7.33
N GLU A 16 -9.87 14.94 7.50
CA GLU A 16 -8.92 15.99 7.90
C GLU A 16 -8.69 17.02 6.79
N MET A 17 -8.61 16.59 5.53
CA MET A 17 -8.45 17.48 4.39
C MET A 17 -9.69 18.35 4.15
N GLN A 18 -10.90 17.82 4.35
CA GLN A 18 -12.14 18.62 4.31
C GLN A 18 -12.16 19.73 5.35
N ALA A 19 -11.54 19.50 6.51
CA ALA A 19 -11.42 20.47 7.59
C ALA A 19 -10.14 21.32 7.53
N TYR A 20 -9.35 21.22 6.44
CA TYR A 20 -8.07 21.92 6.26
C TYR A 20 -7.03 21.64 7.37
N ARG A 21 -7.09 20.48 8.03
CA ARG A 21 -6.16 20.06 9.08
C ARG A 21 -4.97 19.27 8.52
N LEU A 22 -4.16 19.89 7.67
CA LEU A 22 -3.05 19.18 6.99
C LEU A 22 -1.96 18.66 7.96
N TYR A 23 -1.81 19.30 9.12
CA TYR A 23 -0.78 18.95 10.11
C TYR A 23 -1.01 17.59 10.78
N THR A 24 -2.24 17.05 10.76
CA THR A 24 -2.57 15.74 11.31
C THR A 24 -2.35 14.61 10.29
N VAL A 25 -2.48 14.93 9.00
CA VAL A 25 -2.35 13.98 7.89
C VAL A 25 -0.91 13.47 7.75
N MET A 26 0.07 14.37 7.76
CA MET A 26 1.47 13.99 7.54
C MET A 26 2.00 12.97 8.58
N PRO A 27 1.80 13.16 9.90
CA PRO A 27 2.17 12.15 10.90
C PRO A 27 1.47 10.80 10.70
N ALA A 28 0.18 10.82 10.32
CA ALA A 28 -0.59 9.60 10.09
C ALA A 28 -0.03 8.80 8.90
N LEU A 29 0.31 9.47 7.79
CA LEU A 29 0.92 8.86 6.61
C LEU A 29 2.29 8.24 6.93
N VAL A 30 3.14 8.96 7.67
CA VAL A 30 4.47 8.45 8.07
C VAL A 30 4.34 7.25 8.99
N SER A 31 3.42 7.30 9.96
CA SER A 31 3.12 6.17 10.86
C SER A 31 2.65 4.95 10.08
N PHE A 32 1.74 5.13 9.12
CA PHE A 32 1.25 4.05 8.26
C PHE A 32 2.39 3.41 7.43
N GLY A 33 3.29 4.20 6.85
CA GLY A 33 4.45 3.68 6.13
C GLY A 33 5.34 2.79 7.02
N GLY A 34 5.51 3.18 8.29
CA GLY A 34 6.19 2.36 9.29
C GLY A 34 5.45 1.05 9.60
N GLN A 35 4.12 1.07 9.64
CA GLN A 35 3.31 -0.13 9.85
C GLN A 35 3.37 -1.09 8.65
N LEU A 36 3.25 -0.55 7.43
CA LEU A 36 3.34 -1.33 6.20
C LEU A 36 4.67 -2.08 6.10
N THR A 37 5.79 -1.39 6.35
CA THR A 37 7.12 -1.99 6.24
C THR A 37 7.46 -2.92 7.40
N ASN A 38 7.25 -2.48 8.65
CA ASN A 38 7.70 -3.23 9.82
C ASN A 38 6.75 -4.36 10.21
N TRP A 39 5.45 -4.24 9.95
CA TRP A 39 4.49 -5.29 10.28
C TRP A 39 4.14 -6.11 9.05
N TYR A 40 3.57 -5.50 8.01
CA TYR A 40 3.05 -6.29 6.90
C TYR A 40 4.16 -6.93 6.06
N VAL A 41 5.11 -6.15 5.54
CA VAL A 41 6.20 -6.67 4.68
C VAL A 41 7.14 -7.58 5.46
N ARG A 42 7.50 -7.23 6.70
CA ARG A 42 8.39 -8.06 7.52
C ARG A 42 7.75 -9.39 7.89
N LEU A 43 6.48 -9.41 8.33
CA LEU A 43 5.81 -10.62 8.77
C LEU A 43 5.49 -11.55 7.60
N ASN A 44 5.13 -11.00 6.44
CA ASN A 44 4.73 -11.79 5.27
C ASN A 44 5.88 -11.98 4.27
N ARG A 45 7.13 -11.73 4.66
CA ARG A 45 8.28 -11.78 3.73
C ARG A 45 8.43 -13.14 3.05
N ASP A 46 8.23 -14.22 3.79
CA ASP A 46 8.43 -15.57 3.27
C ASP A 46 7.22 -16.01 2.42
N ARG A 47 6.00 -15.65 2.83
CA ARG A 47 4.79 -15.73 2.00
C ARG A 47 4.93 -15.02 0.65
N LEU A 48 5.40 -13.77 0.67
CA LEU A 48 5.58 -12.95 -0.55
C LEU A 48 6.63 -13.55 -1.52
N LYS A 49 7.49 -14.44 -1.02
CA LYS A 49 8.50 -15.15 -1.81
C LYS A 49 8.05 -16.54 -2.26
N GLY A 50 6.86 -17.00 -1.88
CA GLY A 50 6.42 -18.37 -2.11
C GLY A 50 7.26 -19.41 -1.37
N MET A 51 7.91 -19.00 -0.26
CA MET A 51 8.73 -19.88 0.59
C MET A 51 7.92 -20.52 1.72
N GLU A 52 6.65 -20.15 1.85
CA GLU A 52 5.73 -20.63 2.88
C GLU A 52 4.74 -21.62 2.24
N GLY A 53 4.89 -22.91 2.53
CA GLY A 53 4.10 -24.00 1.95
C GLY A 53 4.86 -24.83 0.90
N GLU A 54 4.20 -25.87 0.38
CA GLU A 54 4.73 -26.74 -0.70
C GLU A 54 3.69 -26.88 -1.83
N GLY A 55 4.13 -26.81 -3.08
CA GLY A 55 3.28 -27.00 -4.27
C GLY A 55 2.44 -25.78 -4.67
N ASP A 56 1.42 -26.01 -5.50
CA ASP A 56 0.58 -24.96 -6.14
C ASP A 56 -0.17 -24.04 -5.15
N GLU A 57 -0.34 -24.46 -3.89
CA GLU A 57 -0.99 -23.66 -2.85
C GLU A 57 -0.10 -22.49 -2.40
N ALA A 58 1.21 -22.74 -2.26
CA ALA A 58 2.19 -21.71 -1.87
C ALA A 58 2.29 -20.59 -2.92
N GLU A 59 2.19 -20.93 -4.21
CA GLU A 59 2.21 -19.96 -5.30
C GLU A 59 0.97 -19.05 -5.28
N LYS A 60 -0.22 -19.62 -5.09
CA LYS A 60 -1.47 -18.84 -4.97
C LYS A 60 -1.49 -17.91 -3.77
N GLU A 61 -0.96 -18.36 -2.63
CA GLU A 61 -0.84 -17.50 -1.44
C GLU A 61 0.15 -16.36 -1.65
N ALA A 62 1.27 -16.62 -2.33
CA ALA A 62 2.24 -15.60 -2.70
C ALA A 62 1.63 -14.56 -3.66
N GLU A 63 0.92 -15.00 -4.69
CA GLU A 63 0.20 -14.13 -5.63
C GLU A 63 -0.82 -13.25 -4.90
N THR A 64 -1.63 -13.84 -4.02
CA THR A 64 -2.62 -13.09 -3.22
C THR A 64 -1.93 -12.04 -2.35
N GLY A 65 -0.81 -12.40 -1.71
CA GLY A 65 -0.02 -11.47 -0.91
C GLY A 65 0.54 -10.30 -1.73
N LEU A 66 1.06 -10.58 -2.93
CA LEU A 66 1.57 -9.57 -3.85
C LEU A 66 0.47 -8.66 -4.38
N GLN A 67 -0.71 -9.19 -4.68
CA GLN A 67 -1.86 -8.42 -5.11
C GLN A 67 -2.33 -7.45 -4.01
N VAL A 68 -2.43 -7.92 -2.77
CA VAL A 68 -2.77 -7.06 -1.63
C VAL A 68 -1.71 -5.97 -1.42
N LEU A 69 -0.42 -6.30 -1.55
CA LEU A 69 0.65 -5.32 -1.43
C LEU A 69 0.57 -4.27 -2.54
N TYR A 70 0.27 -4.69 -3.77
CA TYR A 70 0.08 -3.81 -4.92
C TYR A 70 -1.05 -2.81 -4.68
N ASP A 71 -2.23 -3.28 -4.27
CA ASP A 71 -3.39 -2.43 -4.02
C ASP A 71 -3.08 -1.37 -2.95
N VAL A 72 -2.46 -1.79 -1.84
CA VAL A 72 -2.08 -0.87 -0.75
C VAL A 72 -1.04 0.15 -1.21
N LEU A 73 -0.03 -0.26 -1.98
CA LEU A 73 0.99 0.65 -2.51
C LEU A 73 0.38 1.68 -3.46
N LEU A 74 -0.57 1.27 -4.30
CA LEU A 74 -1.26 2.16 -5.22
C LEU A 74 -2.11 3.19 -4.47
N ASP A 75 -2.90 2.75 -3.49
CA ASP A 75 -3.73 3.63 -2.65
C ASP A 75 -2.86 4.67 -1.93
N VAL A 76 -1.77 4.24 -1.27
CA VAL A 76 -0.84 5.16 -0.59
C VAL A 76 -0.23 6.15 -1.56
N THR A 77 0.17 5.71 -2.75
CA THR A 77 0.73 6.57 -3.79
C THR A 77 -0.26 7.67 -4.18
N MET A 78 -1.54 7.33 -4.32
CA MET A 78 -2.59 8.30 -4.63
C MET A 78 -2.83 9.29 -3.48
N ILE A 79 -2.91 8.82 -2.23
CA ILE A 79 -3.14 9.68 -1.06
C ILE A 79 -1.95 10.64 -0.84
N MET A 80 -0.72 10.19 -1.14
CA MET A 80 0.48 11.01 -1.01
C MET A 80 0.66 12.03 -2.13
N ALA A 81 -0.07 11.92 -3.25
CA ALA A 81 0.14 12.74 -4.44
C ALA A 81 0.06 14.26 -4.20
N PRO A 82 -0.84 14.79 -3.36
CA PRO A 82 -0.89 16.22 -3.05
C PRO A 82 0.32 16.72 -2.25
N PHE A 83 1.06 15.84 -1.58
CA PHE A 83 2.17 16.19 -0.70
C PHE A 83 3.53 15.98 -1.35
N THR A 84 3.73 14.88 -2.07
CA THR A 84 5.02 14.49 -2.69
C THR A 84 4.85 14.09 -4.15
N PRO A 85 4.39 15.00 -5.03
CA PRO A 85 3.93 14.67 -6.38
C PRO A 85 4.97 13.97 -7.26
N PHE A 86 6.24 14.37 -7.18
CA PHE A 86 7.31 13.77 -8.00
C PHE A 86 7.62 12.32 -7.59
N ILE A 87 7.61 12.03 -6.30
CA ILE A 87 7.89 10.70 -5.78
C ILE A 87 6.70 9.78 -6.08
N THR A 88 5.47 10.26 -5.88
CA THR A 88 4.27 9.48 -6.16
C THR A 88 4.10 9.22 -7.65
N GLU A 89 4.44 10.17 -8.51
CA GLU A 89 4.43 9.95 -9.96
C GLU A 89 5.46 8.87 -10.35
N PHE A 90 6.65 8.92 -9.76
CA PHE A 90 7.66 7.89 -9.98
C PHE A 90 7.13 6.50 -9.57
N PHE A 91 6.51 6.36 -8.39
CA PHE A 91 5.94 5.08 -7.96
C PHE A 91 4.78 4.64 -8.85
N TYR A 92 3.85 5.53 -9.15
CA TYR A 92 2.69 5.24 -9.99
C TYR A 92 3.09 4.73 -11.38
N GLN A 93 4.08 5.35 -12.02
CA GLN A 93 4.59 4.93 -13.33
C GLN A 93 5.20 3.51 -13.31
N HIS A 94 5.76 3.08 -12.18
CA HIS A 94 6.29 1.72 -12.02
C HIS A 94 5.18 0.72 -11.73
N LEU A 95 4.20 1.09 -10.90
CA LEU A 95 3.07 0.25 -10.54
C LEU A 95 2.11 0.02 -11.72
N ARG A 96 1.84 1.06 -12.52
CA ARG A 96 0.92 0.99 -13.67
C ARG A 96 1.26 -0.13 -14.67
N LYS A 97 2.54 -0.52 -14.78
CA LYS A 97 2.98 -1.61 -15.66
C LYS A 97 2.37 -2.97 -15.31
N PHE A 98 1.95 -3.14 -14.06
CA PHE A 98 1.34 -4.37 -13.56
C PHE A 98 -0.20 -4.32 -13.59
N GLN A 99 -0.78 -3.19 -14.00
CA GLN A 99 -2.22 -3.02 -14.09
C GLN A 99 -2.76 -3.64 -15.38
N ILE A 100 -3.75 -4.52 -15.26
CA ILE A 100 -4.34 -5.29 -16.37
C ILE A 100 -4.93 -4.38 -17.47
N SER A 101 -5.36 -3.16 -17.12
CA SER A 101 -6.04 -2.22 -18.04
C SER A 101 -5.13 -1.53 -19.07
N TYR A 102 -3.81 -1.71 -19.00
CA TYR A 102 -2.84 -1.06 -19.91
C TYR A 102 -2.05 -2.04 -20.79
N ALA A 103 -2.40 -3.34 -20.77
CA ALA A 103 -1.85 -4.36 -21.66
C ALA A 103 -2.60 -4.42 -23.00
#